data_AF-A0A2T3JT33-F1
#
_entry.id   AF-A0A2T3JT33-F1
#
_cell.length_a   1.000
_cell.length_b   1.000
_cell.length_c   1.000
_cell.angle_alpha   90.00
_cell.angle_beta   90.00
_cell.angle_gamma   90.00
#
_symmetry.space_group_name_H-M   'P 1'
#
loop_
_entity.id
_entity.type
_entity.pdbx_description
1 polymer ?
#
loop_
_entity_poly.entity_id
_entity_poly.type
_entity_poly.pdbx_seq_one_letter_code
_entity_poly.pdbx_strand_id
1 'polypeptide(L)'
;MNDNLDQTTDALSNQTASLIFGDMSLFEEKAVASGSNARVKNKTGELTIQFYSNNAIGLYKGVAPTKDEKGKILKRGQIGLTKMDDVLANVVMAARNDDPYAYQLLYNLHLASNRFEALMKKCREVLETAVNEKFTGGVGAKLTKDENAPVFNVFLKTDFGRHIFWKVKEVDQFVLENLFCRQHAIIPRDASIKLNGGLAHELRNMYHSAFLWKHTGVTRKDVLENNQVAQRAAELQPHLVLNQGIIDGTLTTMFAPRIVDRPEDIEPVQSNNEDTK
;
A
#
# COMPACT_ATOMS: atom_id res chain seq x y z
N MET A 1 57.05 -26.37 -12.59
CA MET A 1 56.19 -26.75 -11.46
C MET A 1 55.37 -25.52 -11.12
N ASN A 2 54.05 -25.69 -11.07
CA ASN A 2 52.99 -24.72 -10.74
C ASN A 2 52.47 -23.83 -11.89
N ASP A 3 51.78 -24.48 -12.83
CA ASP A 3 50.61 -23.92 -13.53
C ASP A 3 49.51 -24.99 -13.42
N ASN A 4 48.60 -24.87 -12.44
CA ASN A 4 47.29 -25.60 -12.39
C ASN A 4 46.54 -25.39 -11.05
N LEU A 5 46.34 -24.15 -10.59
CA LEU A 5 45.47 -23.93 -9.42
C LEU A 5 44.40 -22.85 -9.55
N ASP A 6 44.31 -22.14 -10.69
CA ASP A 6 43.35 -21.03 -10.84
C ASP A 6 42.13 -21.35 -11.72
N GLN A 7 42.08 -22.51 -12.38
CA GLN A 7 40.97 -22.84 -13.29
C GLN A 7 39.85 -23.69 -12.65
N THR A 8 40.08 -24.27 -11.47
CA THR A 8 39.10 -25.16 -10.81
C THR A 8 38.16 -24.44 -9.85
N THR A 9 38.52 -23.25 -9.34
CA THR A 9 37.68 -22.44 -8.45
C THR A 9 36.57 -21.71 -9.18
N ASP A 10 36.82 -21.23 -10.40
CA ASP A 10 35.81 -20.54 -11.23
C ASP A 10 34.78 -21.48 -11.85
N ALA A 11 35.15 -22.74 -12.09
CA ALA A 11 34.21 -23.72 -12.65
C ALA A 11 33.14 -24.16 -11.62
N LEU A 12 33.50 -24.25 -10.34
CA LEU A 12 32.55 -24.61 -9.27
C LEU A 12 31.62 -23.44 -8.88
N SER A 13 32.08 -22.19 -8.96
CA SER A 13 31.26 -21.01 -8.66
C SER A 13 30.16 -20.80 -9.72
N ASN A 14 30.48 -21.03 -10.99
CA ASN A 14 29.53 -20.89 -12.10
C ASN A 14 28.46 -22.00 -12.12
N GLN A 15 28.80 -23.23 -11.74
CA GLN A 15 27.81 -24.31 -11.62
C GLN A 15 26.85 -24.11 -10.43
N THR A 16 27.33 -23.53 -9.32
CA THR A 16 26.46 -23.23 -8.17
C THR A 16 25.58 -22.00 -8.40
N ALA A 17 26.06 -20.99 -9.15
CA ALA A 17 25.26 -19.83 -9.53
C ALA A 17 24.12 -20.19 -10.52
N SER A 18 24.40 -21.06 -11.50
CA SER A 18 23.41 -21.53 -12.48
C SER A 18 22.24 -22.31 -11.87
N LEU A 19 22.46 -22.99 -10.74
CA LEU A 19 21.41 -23.75 -10.04
C LEU A 19 20.45 -22.87 -9.24
N ILE A 20 20.85 -21.63 -8.91
CA ILE A 20 20.05 -20.71 -8.09
C ILE A 20 19.25 -19.72 -8.96
N PHE A 21 19.79 -19.26 -10.09
CA PHE A 21 19.21 -18.13 -10.83
C PHE A 21 18.71 -18.44 -12.26
N GLY A 22 18.82 -19.68 -12.74
CA GLY A 22 18.48 -20.00 -14.13
C GLY A 22 19.47 -19.37 -15.13
N ASP A 23 19.24 -19.61 -16.43
CA ASP A 23 20.16 -19.28 -17.53
C ASP A 23 20.69 -17.82 -17.48
N MET A 24 21.97 -17.69 -17.12
CA MET A 24 22.68 -16.41 -16.95
C MET A 24 23.09 -15.76 -18.28
N SER A 25 22.88 -16.43 -19.43
CA SER A 25 23.16 -15.86 -20.76
C SER A 25 22.30 -14.64 -21.09
N LEU A 26 21.22 -14.40 -20.33
CA LEU A 26 20.41 -13.18 -20.39
C LEU A 26 21.14 -11.92 -19.90
N PHE A 27 22.20 -12.07 -19.10
CA PHE A 27 22.96 -10.95 -18.52
C PHE A 27 24.32 -10.73 -19.18
N GLU A 28 24.67 -11.49 -20.22
CA GLU A 28 25.81 -11.16 -21.06
C GLU A 28 25.48 -9.94 -21.91
N GLU A 29 26.00 -8.80 -21.47
CA GLU A 29 25.83 -7.51 -22.10
C GLU A 29 26.49 -7.53 -23.50
N LYS A 30 25.71 -7.75 -24.55
CA LYS A 30 26.15 -7.38 -25.90
C LYS A 30 26.40 -5.88 -25.89
N ALA A 31 27.66 -5.50 -26.05
CA ALA A 31 28.11 -4.11 -26.14
C ALA A 31 27.19 -3.32 -27.10
N VAL A 32 26.27 -2.54 -26.52
CA VAL A 32 25.41 -1.63 -27.28
C VAL A 32 26.29 -0.47 -27.68
N ALA A 33 26.47 -0.29 -28.99
CA ALA A 33 27.20 0.82 -29.57
C ALA A 33 26.72 2.15 -28.97
N SER A 34 27.68 2.98 -28.57
CA SER A 34 27.52 4.33 -28.02
C SER A 34 26.47 5.13 -28.80
N GLY A 35 25.23 5.06 -28.32
CA GLY A 35 24.10 5.87 -28.72
C GLY A 35 23.85 6.86 -27.60
N SER A 36 23.77 8.14 -27.95
CA SER A 36 23.34 9.26 -27.11
C SER A 36 22.50 8.81 -25.91
N ASN A 37 22.84 9.26 -24.70
CA ASN A 37 22.08 9.08 -23.46
C ASN A 37 20.61 9.51 -23.62
N ALA A 38 19.82 8.70 -24.31
CA ALA A 38 18.39 8.74 -24.31
C ALA A 38 18.02 8.15 -22.96
N ARG A 39 17.98 9.01 -21.94
CA ARG A 39 17.22 8.75 -20.73
C ARG A 39 15.88 8.23 -21.24
N VAL A 40 15.66 6.92 -21.14
CA VAL A 40 14.39 6.31 -21.51
C VAL A 40 13.38 7.00 -20.62
N LYS A 41 12.68 8.00 -21.17
CA LYS A 41 11.48 8.50 -20.54
C LYS A 41 10.63 7.25 -20.44
N ASN A 42 10.43 6.76 -19.22
CA ASN A 42 9.50 5.66 -18.96
C ASN A 42 8.25 6.00 -19.78
N LYS A 43 8.02 5.26 -20.86
CA LYS A 43 6.72 5.23 -21.50
C LYS A 43 5.87 4.50 -20.48
N THR A 44 5.36 5.26 -19.50
CA THR A 44 4.50 4.77 -18.44
C THR A 44 3.37 4.02 -19.11
N GLY A 45 3.39 2.69 -19.01
CA GLY A 45 2.24 1.88 -19.37
C GLY A 45 1.05 2.34 -18.53
N GLU A 46 -0.09 2.53 -19.16
CA GLU A 46 -1.31 2.87 -18.46
C GLU A 46 -1.89 1.59 -17.84
N LEU A 47 -1.93 1.52 -16.50
CA LEU A 47 -2.62 0.43 -15.82
C LEU A 47 -4.11 0.75 -15.80
N THR A 48 -4.90 -0.05 -16.52
CA THR A 48 -6.35 0.00 -16.50
C THR A 48 -6.94 -1.13 -15.69
N ILE A 49 -8.12 -0.90 -15.09
CA ILE A 49 -8.80 -1.89 -14.27
C ILE A 49 -10.31 -1.84 -14.44
N GLN A 50 -10.96 -3.00 -14.44
CA GLN A 50 -12.43 -3.10 -14.35
C GLN A 50 -12.86 -3.44 -12.93
N PHE A 51 -13.89 -2.77 -12.41
CA PHE A 51 -14.57 -3.19 -11.18
C PHE A 51 -15.98 -3.65 -11.51
N TYR A 52 -16.38 -4.80 -10.98
CA TYR A 52 -17.64 -5.46 -11.31
C TYR A 52 -18.72 -5.24 -10.24
N SER A 53 -18.36 -4.72 -9.06
CA SER A 53 -19.28 -4.39 -7.99
C SER A 53 -19.33 -2.89 -7.68
N ASN A 54 -20.53 -2.39 -7.40
CA ASN A 54 -20.73 -1.02 -6.91
C ASN A 54 -19.98 -0.75 -5.60
N ASN A 55 -19.76 -1.79 -4.79
CA ASN A 55 -18.98 -1.70 -3.57
C ASN A 55 -17.52 -1.31 -3.88
N ALA A 56 -16.86 -2.02 -4.80
CA ALA A 56 -15.49 -1.74 -5.18
C ALA A 56 -15.35 -0.40 -5.92
N ILE A 57 -16.29 -0.07 -6.82
CA ILE A 57 -16.32 1.25 -7.47
C ILE A 57 -16.39 2.36 -6.42
N GLY A 58 -17.29 2.23 -5.44
CA GLY A 58 -17.43 3.20 -4.35
C GLY A 58 -16.22 3.25 -3.40
N LEU A 59 -15.52 2.14 -3.18
CA LEU A 59 -14.27 2.11 -2.41
C LEU A 59 -13.11 2.75 -3.19
N TYR A 60 -13.07 2.61 -4.50
CA TYR A 60 -12.02 3.17 -5.34
C TYR A 60 -12.19 4.68 -5.58
N LYS A 61 -13.36 5.09 -6.09
CA LYS A 61 -13.67 6.50 -6.45
C LYS A 61 -14.26 7.32 -5.31
N GLY A 62 -14.88 6.67 -4.34
CA GLY A 62 -15.76 7.34 -3.39
C GLY A 62 -17.19 7.44 -3.91
N VAL A 63 -18.08 7.92 -3.05
CA VAL A 63 -19.51 8.11 -3.37
C VAL A 63 -19.87 9.56 -3.08
N ALA A 64 -20.42 10.25 -4.07
CA ALA A 64 -20.86 11.62 -3.91
C ALA A 64 -21.99 11.74 -2.87
N PRO A 65 -22.08 12.85 -2.12
CA PRO A 65 -23.21 13.09 -1.24
C PRO A 65 -24.51 13.19 -2.05
N THR A 66 -25.58 12.58 -1.55
CA THR A 66 -26.92 12.73 -2.13
C THR A 66 -27.54 14.02 -1.61
N LYS A 67 -28.07 14.84 -2.50
CA LYS A 67 -28.74 16.11 -2.18
C LYS A 67 -30.19 16.09 -2.61
N ASP A 68 -31.07 16.82 -1.93
CA ASP A 68 -32.44 17.07 -2.38
C ASP A 68 -32.48 18.13 -3.50
N GLU A 69 -33.67 18.38 -4.07
CA GLU A 69 -33.91 19.39 -5.10
C GLU A 69 -33.52 20.81 -4.67
N LYS A 70 -33.46 21.07 -3.35
CA LYS A 70 -33.08 22.34 -2.74
C LYS A 70 -31.60 22.40 -2.37
N GLY A 71 -30.81 21.37 -2.73
CA GLY A 71 -29.37 21.28 -2.46
C GLY A 71 -28.99 20.83 -1.05
N LYS A 72 -29.94 20.46 -0.19
CA LYS A 72 -29.68 19.96 1.17
C LYS A 72 -29.14 18.54 1.11
N ILE A 73 -28.05 18.27 1.84
CA ILE A 73 -27.44 16.94 1.91
C ILE A 73 -28.36 15.97 2.65
N LEU A 74 -28.87 14.97 1.95
CA LEU A 74 -29.67 13.87 2.49
C LEU A 74 -28.79 12.73 3.01
N LYS A 75 -27.70 12.42 2.29
CA LYS A 75 -26.73 11.40 2.68
C LYS A 75 -25.32 11.92 2.48
N ARG A 76 -24.49 11.78 3.51
CA ARG A 76 -23.07 12.16 3.43
C ARG A 76 -22.36 11.32 2.38
N GLY A 77 -21.43 11.96 1.67
CA GLY A 77 -20.54 11.29 0.74
C GLY A 77 -19.59 10.34 1.47
N GLN A 78 -19.03 9.40 0.72
CA GLN A 78 -18.04 8.46 1.21
C GLN A 78 -16.72 8.69 0.49
N ILE A 79 -15.63 8.69 1.25
CA ILE A 79 -14.28 8.84 0.73
C ILE A 79 -13.87 7.53 0.03
N GLY A 80 -13.19 7.65 -1.11
CA GLY A 80 -12.57 6.55 -1.82
C GLY A 80 -11.05 6.58 -1.75
N LEU A 81 -10.43 5.50 -2.20
CA LEU A 81 -8.99 5.29 -2.23
C LEU A 81 -8.25 6.41 -2.97
N THR A 82 -8.74 6.82 -4.13
CA THR A 82 -8.13 7.91 -4.92
C THR A 82 -7.94 9.19 -4.12
N LYS A 83 -8.97 9.60 -3.37
CA LYS A 83 -8.89 10.81 -2.54
C LYS A 83 -8.06 10.61 -1.27
N MET A 84 -8.06 9.40 -0.72
CA MET A 84 -7.17 9.07 0.40
C MET A 84 -5.71 9.14 -0.02
N ASP A 85 -5.36 8.57 -1.18
CA ASP A 85 -4.00 8.55 -1.71
C ASP A 85 -3.47 9.96 -2.03
N ASP A 86 -4.34 10.86 -2.50
CA ASP A 86 -4.01 12.28 -2.64
C ASP A 86 -3.56 12.92 -1.32
N VAL A 87 -4.27 12.65 -0.22
CA VAL A 87 -3.94 13.18 1.11
C VAL A 87 -2.69 12.49 1.65
N LEU A 88 -2.60 11.18 1.46
CA LEU A 88 -1.49 10.37 1.94
C LEU A 88 -0.16 10.75 1.29
N ALA A 89 -0.16 11.25 0.05
CA ALA A 89 1.04 11.77 -0.58
C ALA A 89 1.71 12.89 0.26
N ASN A 90 0.92 13.77 0.89
CA ASN A 90 1.45 14.81 1.78
C ASN A 90 2.01 14.22 3.08
N VAL A 91 1.36 13.19 3.62
CA VAL A 91 1.85 12.46 4.81
C VAL A 91 3.19 11.79 4.50
N VAL A 92 3.31 11.15 3.34
CA VAL A 92 4.58 10.54 2.90
C VAL A 92 5.67 11.61 2.76
N MET A 93 5.35 12.77 2.20
CA MET A 93 6.33 13.87 2.13
C MET A 93 6.73 14.39 3.51
N ALA A 94 5.80 14.52 4.46
CA ALA A 94 6.13 14.90 5.83
C ALA A 94 7.01 13.86 6.53
N ALA A 95 6.68 12.56 6.41
CA ALA A 95 7.48 11.47 6.96
C ALA A 95 8.90 11.43 6.35
N ARG A 96 9.03 11.77 5.05
CA ARG A 96 10.32 11.92 4.37
C ARG A 96 11.16 13.07 4.95
N ASN A 97 10.49 14.11 5.44
CA ASN A 97 11.10 15.26 6.13
C ASN A 97 11.21 15.04 7.64
N ASP A 98 11.31 13.77 8.08
CA ASP A 98 11.50 13.36 9.47
C ASP A 98 10.33 13.68 10.43
N ASP A 99 9.09 13.83 9.93
CA ASP A 99 7.93 14.03 10.80
C ASP A 99 7.49 12.72 11.50
N PRO A 100 7.65 12.60 12.84
CA PRO A 100 7.31 11.38 13.57
C PRO A 100 5.81 11.08 13.60
N TYR A 101 4.92 12.09 13.54
CA TYR A 101 3.46 11.86 13.52
C TYR A 101 3.01 11.34 12.16
N ALA A 102 3.58 11.89 11.08
CA ALA A 102 3.34 11.36 9.74
C ALA A 102 3.82 9.91 9.63
N TYR A 103 5.01 9.61 10.17
CA TYR A 103 5.55 8.26 10.22
C TYR A 103 4.68 7.32 11.06
N GLN A 104 4.21 7.76 12.23
CA GLN A 104 3.28 7.02 13.08
C GLN A 104 1.97 6.70 12.37
N LEU A 105 1.42 7.64 11.59
CA LEU A 105 0.23 7.39 10.79
C LEU A 105 0.49 6.29 9.73
N LEU A 106 1.60 6.35 9.00
CA LEU A 106 1.96 5.31 8.01
C LEU A 106 2.10 3.93 8.66
N TYR A 107 2.69 3.88 9.86
CA TYR A 107 2.79 2.65 10.65
C TYR A 107 1.40 2.13 11.06
N ASN A 108 0.53 3.00 11.58
CA ASN A 108 -0.83 2.63 11.98
C ASN A 108 -1.66 2.14 10.79
N LEU A 109 -1.51 2.76 9.62
CA LEU A 109 -2.15 2.35 8.37
C LEU A 109 -1.69 0.97 7.92
N HIS A 110 -0.39 0.65 8.04
CA HIS A 110 0.12 -0.70 7.78
C HIS A 110 -0.47 -1.73 8.76
N LEU A 111 -0.54 -1.41 10.05
CA LEU A 111 -1.21 -2.32 10.99
C LEU A 111 -2.70 -2.50 10.66
N ALA A 112 -3.38 -1.44 10.22
CA ALA A 112 -4.76 -1.51 9.78
C ALA A 112 -4.93 -2.38 8.51
N SER A 113 -3.99 -2.32 7.55
CA SER A 113 -4.04 -3.20 6.38
C SER A 113 -3.88 -4.67 6.76
N ASN A 114 -2.99 -5.00 7.70
CA ASN A 114 -2.80 -6.37 8.18
C ASN A 114 -4.06 -6.90 8.92
N ARG A 115 -4.72 -6.04 9.69
CA ARG A 115 -6.02 -6.37 10.32
C ARG A 115 -7.11 -6.60 9.27
N PHE A 116 -7.14 -5.76 8.23
CA PHE A 116 -8.06 -5.91 7.12
C PHE A 116 -7.85 -7.24 6.38
N GLU A 117 -6.60 -7.65 6.14
CA GLU A 117 -6.30 -8.96 5.54
C GLU A 117 -6.83 -10.12 6.40
N ALA A 118 -6.65 -10.06 7.72
CA ALA A 118 -7.20 -11.05 8.63
C ALA A 118 -8.73 -11.08 8.61
N LEU A 119 -9.39 -9.92 8.52
CA LEU A 119 -10.85 -9.83 8.36
C LEU A 119 -11.30 -10.44 7.02
N MET A 120 -10.61 -10.12 5.93
CA MET A 120 -10.90 -10.65 4.60
C MET A 120 -10.81 -12.17 4.58
N LYS A 121 -9.77 -12.74 5.20
CA LYS A 121 -9.62 -14.20 5.36
C LYS A 121 -10.82 -14.82 6.08
N LYS A 122 -11.21 -14.26 7.23
CA LYS A 122 -12.39 -14.73 7.97
C LYS A 122 -13.68 -14.65 7.15
N CYS A 123 -13.87 -13.57 6.38
CA CYS A 123 -15.02 -13.44 5.51
C CYS A 123 -15.04 -14.51 4.40
N ARG A 124 -13.88 -14.85 3.83
CA ARG A 124 -13.75 -15.94 2.86
C ARG A 124 -14.06 -17.30 3.48
N GLU A 125 -13.52 -17.60 4.65
CA GLU A 125 -13.78 -18.85 5.37
C GLU A 125 -15.28 -19.07 5.64
N VAL A 126 -16.00 -18.01 6.03
CA VAL A 126 -17.46 -18.07 6.20
C VAL A 126 -18.18 -18.42 4.89
N LEU A 127 -17.78 -17.79 3.78
CA LEU A 127 -18.39 -18.04 2.49
C LEU A 127 -18.07 -19.43 1.95
N GLU A 128 -16.82 -19.86 2.06
CA GLU A 128 -16.35 -21.19 1.67
C GLU A 128 -17.08 -22.30 2.44
N THR A 129 -17.27 -22.12 3.75
CA THR A 129 -18.04 -23.05 4.58
C THR A 129 -19.47 -23.20 4.05
N ALA A 130 -20.15 -22.08 3.80
CA ALA A 130 -21.52 -22.09 3.29
C ALA A 130 -21.62 -22.73 1.88
N VAL A 131 -20.63 -22.51 1.03
CA VAL A 131 -20.55 -23.15 -0.29
C VAL A 131 -20.37 -24.65 -0.15
N ASN A 132 -19.41 -25.10 0.66
CA ASN A 132 -19.11 -26.53 0.85
C ASN A 132 -20.29 -27.32 1.43
N GLU A 133 -21.09 -26.71 2.31
CA GLU A 133 -22.32 -27.32 2.83
C GLU A 133 -23.40 -27.53 1.76
N LYS A 134 -23.47 -26.64 0.77
CA LYS A 134 -24.50 -26.69 -0.29
C LYS A 134 -24.04 -27.46 -1.52
N PHE A 135 -22.76 -27.40 -1.85
CA PHE A 135 -22.20 -27.93 -3.09
C PHE A 135 -21.76 -29.38 -2.87
N THR A 136 -22.75 -30.25 -2.73
CA THR A 136 -22.55 -31.71 -2.64
C THR A 136 -22.98 -32.38 -3.95
N GLY A 137 -22.46 -33.58 -4.24
CA GLY A 137 -22.96 -34.40 -5.36
C GLY A 137 -22.70 -33.86 -6.78
N GLY A 138 -21.59 -33.14 -7.00
CA GLY A 138 -21.20 -32.67 -8.34
C GLY A 138 -21.80 -31.33 -8.76
N VAL A 139 -22.43 -30.59 -7.84
CA VAL A 139 -22.88 -29.21 -8.07
C VAL A 139 -21.68 -28.29 -8.27
N GLY A 140 -21.65 -27.58 -9.40
CA GLY A 140 -20.67 -26.54 -9.70
C GLY A 140 -21.35 -25.19 -9.92
N ALA A 141 -20.59 -24.11 -9.71
CA ALA A 141 -21.02 -22.76 -10.05
C ALA A 141 -20.00 -22.08 -10.96
N LYS A 142 -20.50 -21.24 -11.86
CA LYS A 142 -19.69 -20.36 -12.69
C LYS A 142 -20.14 -18.93 -12.47
N LEU A 143 -19.26 -18.12 -11.92
CA LEU A 143 -19.47 -16.68 -11.81
C LEU A 143 -19.07 -16.03 -13.14
N THR A 144 -20.03 -15.41 -13.82
CA THR A 144 -19.77 -14.64 -15.04
C THR A 144 -19.59 -13.17 -14.70
N LYS A 145 -18.54 -12.56 -15.23
CA LYS A 145 -18.24 -11.13 -15.07
C LYS A 145 -18.92 -10.36 -16.19
N ASP A 146 -19.47 -9.19 -15.87
CA ASP A 146 -20.09 -8.31 -16.86
C ASP A 146 -19.02 -7.71 -17.77
N GLU A 147 -19.11 -7.98 -19.07
CA GLU A 147 -18.19 -7.46 -20.09
C GLU A 147 -18.27 -5.94 -20.23
N ASN A 148 -19.42 -5.34 -19.86
CA ASN A 148 -19.64 -3.90 -19.89
C ASN A 148 -19.22 -3.19 -18.59
N ALA A 149 -18.50 -3.90 -17.71
CA ALA A 149 -18.03 -3.31 -16.46
C ALA A 149 -17.14 -2.08 -16.73
N PRO A 150 -17.31 -0.99 -15.94
CA PRO A 150 -16.60 0.25 -16.16
C PRO A 150 -15.09 0.05 -16.00
N VAL A 151 -14.33 0.62 -16.93
CA VAL A 151 -12.87 0.64 -16.93
C VAL A 151 -12.37 1.93 -16.28
N PHE A 152 -11.34 1.83 -15.46
CA PHE A 152 -10.71 2.95 -14.76
C PHE A 152 -9.21 2.94 -14.99
N ASN A 153 -8.62 4.12 -15.14
CA ASN A 153 -7.17 4.28 -15.21
C ASN A 153 -6.63 4.46 -13.79
N VAL A 154 -5.56 3.73 -13.46
CA VAL A 154 -5.02 3.67 -12.12
C VAL A 154 -3.87 4.66 -11.97
N PHE A 155 -4.17 5.82 -11.37
CA PHE A 155 -3.20 6.85 -11.02
C PHE A 155 -3.11 6.99 -9.49
N LEU A 156 -2.25 6.19 -8.86
CA LEU A 156 -1.99 6.22 -7.42
C LEU A 156 -0.56 6.68 -7.16
N LYS A 157 -0.41 7.66 -6.28
CA LYS A 157 0.82 8.38 -5.95
C LYS A 157 1.67 7.58 -4.98
N THR A 158 1.07 6.99 -3.96
CA THR A 158 1.80 6.34 -2.85
C THR A 158 1.85 4.81 -3.01
N ASP A 159 2.91 4.18 -2.45
CA ASP A 159 3.01 2.72 -2.40
C ASP A 159 1.91 2.10 -1.55
N PHE A 160 1.51 2.75 -0.46
CA PHE A 160 0.38 2.31 0.34
C PHE A 160 -0.93 2.36 -0.45
N GLY A 161 -1.17 3.43 -1.22
CA GLY A 161 -2.31 3.53 -2.12
C GLY A 161 -2.36 2.37 -3.12
N ARG A 162 -1.22 2.03 -3.74
CA ARG A 162 -1.07 0.87 -4.64
C ARG A 162 -1.29 -0.47 -3.93
N HIS A 163 -0.82 -0.63 -2.69
CA HIS A 163 -1.08 -1.83 -1.89
C HIS A 163 -2.58 -2.01 -1.61
N ILE A 164 -3.25 -0.95 -1.14
CA ILE A 164 -4.68 -0.97 -0.85
C ILE A 164 -5.53 -1.14 -2.11
N PHE A 165 -5.07 -0.66 -3.27
CA PHE A 165 -5.75 -0.90 -4.54
C PHE A 165 -5.97 -2.39 -4.82
N TRP A 166 -4.95 -3.23 -4.59
CA TRP A 166 -5.09 -4.68 -4.75
C TRP A 166 -6.09 -5.27 -3.75
N LYS A 167 -6.17 -4.73 -2.53
CA LYS A 167 -7.19 -5.11 -1.54
C LYS A 167 -8.60 -4.74 -1.97
N VAL A 168 -8.80 -3.56 -2.57
CA VAL A 168 -10.10 -3.20 -3.16
C VAL A 168 -10.48 -4.18 -4.28
N LYS A 169 -9.50 -4.65 -5.04
CA LYS A 169 -9.70 -5.68 -6.08
C LYS A 169 -10.09 -7.03 -5.50
N GLU A 170 -9.47 -7.46 -4.42
CA GLU A 170 -9.86 -8.68 -3.69
C GLU A 170 -11.29 -8.57 -3.15
N VAL A 171 -11.67 -7.39 -2.62
CA VAL A 171 -13.04 -7.12 -2.17
C VAL A 171 -14.03 -7.19 -3.33
N ASP A 172 -13.69 -6.65 -4.50
CA ASP A 172 -14.56 -6.72 -5.68
C ASP A 172 -14.92 -8.16 -6.02
N GLN A 173 -13.90 -9.03 -6.09
CA GLN A 173 -14.09 -10.46 -6.36
C GLN A 173 -14.93 -11.14 -5.28
N PHE A 174 -14.63 -10.89 -4.00
CA PHE A 174 -15.42 -11.45 -2.90
C PHE A 174 -16.88 -10.98 -2.90
N VAL A 175 -17.14 -9.71 -3.20
CA VAL A 175 -18.49 -9.16 -3.24
C VAL A 175 -19.30 -9.88 -4.31
N LEU A 176 -18.73 -10.15 -5.49
CA LEU A 176 -19.41 -10.91 -6.54
C LEU A 176 -19.73 -12.35 -6.09
N GLU A 177 -18.77 -13.04 -5.48
CA GLU A 177 -18.96 -14.40 -4.93
C GLU A 177 -20.06 -14.42 -3.86
N ASN A 178 -20.03 -13.46 -2.94
CA ASN A 178 -21.02 -13.34 -1.88
C ASN A 178 -22.42 -12.97 -2.42
N LEU A 179 -22.50 -12.11 -3.44
CA LEU A 179 -23.77 -11.79 -4.10
C LEU A 179 -24.36 -12.99 -4.83
N PHE A 180 -23.52 -13.76 -5.53
CA PHE A 180 -23.91 -15.03 -6.14
C PHE A 180 -24.47 -15.98 -5.09
N CYS A 181 -23.74 -16.20 -3.99
CA CYS A 181 -24.18 -17.06 -2.90
C CYS A 181 -25.51 -16.61 -2.30
N ARG A 182 -25.70 -15.30 -2.14
CA ARG A 182 -26.96 -14.74 -1.66
C ARG A 182 -28.11 -14.99 -2.63
N GLN A 183 -27.90 -14.78 -3.93
CA GLN A 183 -28.93 -14.96 -4.95
C GLN A 183 -29.42 -16.40 -5.04
N HIS A 184 -28.53 -17.37 -4.80
CA HIS A 184 -28.84 -18.79 -4.83
C HIS A 184 -29.15 -19.40 -3.45
N ALA A 185 -29.44 -18.57 -2.45
CA ALA A 185 -29.79 -19.00 -1.08
C ALA A 185 -28.74 -19.94 -0.44
N ILE A 186 -27.47 -19.79 -0.82
CA ILE A 186 -26.33 -20.48 -0.19
C ILE A 186 -26.05 -19.83 1.17
N ILE A 187 -26.10 -18.50 1.23
CA ILE A 187 -25.92 -17.70 2.45
C ILE A 187 -27.16 -16.83 2.72
N PRO A 188 -27.57 -16.65 3.99
CA PRO A 188 -28.65 -15.73 4.34
C PRO A 188 -28.36 -14.28 3.91
N ARG A 189 -29.42 -13.54 3.57
CA ARG A 189 -29.33 -12.13 3.14
C ARG A 189 -28.60 -11.26 4.17
N ASP A 190 -28.94 -11.40 5.45
CA ASP A 190 -28.36 -10.57 6.51
C ASP A 190 -26.87 -10.86 6.72
N ALA A 191 -26.46 -12.12 6.61
CA ALA A 191 -25.06 -12.51 6.66
C ALA A 191 -24.29 -11.91 5.47
N SER A 192 -24.83 -12.02 4.25
CA SER A 192 -24.23 -11.42 3.06
C SER A 192 -24.05 -9.90 3.18
N ILE A 193 -25.06 -9.18 3.71
CA ILE A 193 -24.98 -7.74 3.95
C ILE A 193 -23.91 -7.41 4.99
N LYS A 194 -23.84 -8.17 6.10
CA LYS A 194 -22.84 -7.97 7.16
C LYS A 194 -21.41 -8.19 6.65
N LEU A 195 -21.16 -9.23 5.85
CA LEU A 195 -19.84 -9.49 5.27
C LEU A 195 -19.38 -8.34 4.37
N ASN A 196 -20.22 -7.95 3.40
CA ASN A 196 -19.91 -6.85 2.49
C ASN A 196 -19.75 -5.51 3.24
N GLY A 197 -20.63 -5.26 4.21
CA GLY A 197 -20.61 -4.05 5.03
C GLY A 197 -19.36 -3.96 5.90
N GLY A 198 -18.94 -5.07 6.53
CA GLY A 198 -17.76 -5.13 7.39
C GLY A 198 -16.47 -4.79 6.62
N LEU A 199 -16.24 -5.43 5.47
CA LEU A 199 -15.08 -5.15 4.63
C LEU A 199 -15.05 -3.68 4.17
N ALA A 200 -16.19 -3.19 3.70
CA ALA A 200 -16.29 -1.83 3.18
C ALA A 200 -16.24 -0.76 4.30
N HIS A 201 -16.59 -1.11 5.53
CA HIS A 201 -16.45 -0.25 6.70
C HIS A 201 -15.00 -0.14 7.13
N GLU A 202 -14.29 -1.26 7.24
CA GLU A 202 -12.90 -1.28 7.70
C GLU A 202 -11.97 -0.49 6.76
N LEU A 203 -12.11 -0.68 5.44
CA LEU A 203 -11.37 0.12 4.46
C LEU A 203 -11.69 1.62 4.59
N ARG A 204 -12.95 1.99 4.81
CA ARG A 204 -13.32 3.41 4.95
C ARG A 204 -12.82 4.03 6.24
N ASN A 205 -12.76 3.27 7.34
CA ASN A 205 -12.16 3.72 8.59
C ASN A 205 -10.67 4.02 8.40
N MET A 206 -9.97 3.11 7.71
CA MET A 206 -8.58 3.32 7.33
C MET A 206 -8.41 4.53 6.38
N TYR A 207 -9.36 4.77 5.47
CA TYR A 207 -9.29 5.97 4.63
C TYR A 207 -9.46 7.23 5.46
N HIS A 208 -10.39 7.21 6.41
CA HIS A 208 -10.70 8.38 7.24
C HIS A 208 -9.52 8.79 8.13
N SER A 209 -8.74 7.83 8.66
CA SER A 209 -7.60 8.16 9.53
C SER A 209 -6.55 9.05 8.83
N ALA A 210 -6.37 8.91 7.52
CA ALA A 210 -5.48 9.78 6.74
C ALA A 210 -5.95 11.25 6.73
N PHE A 211 -7.26 11.51 6.81
CA PHE A 211 -7.82 12.88 6.79
C PHE A 211 -7.79 13.57 8.15
N LEU A 212 -7.59 12.79 9.22
CA LEU A 212 -7.48 13.33 10.57
C LEU A 212 -6.11 13.98 10.79
N TRP A 213 -5.08 13.49 10.10
CA TRP A 213 -3.72 14.03 10.19
C TRP A 213 -3.63 15.47 9.71
N LYS A 214 -2.86 16.27 10.44
CA LYS A 214 -2.53 17.66 10.13
C LYS A 214 -1.03 17.82 9.95
N HIS A 215 -0.61 18.61 8.96
CA HIS A 215 0.81 18.91 8.79
C HIS A 215 1.32 19.74 9.99
N THR A 216 2.39 19.27 10.63
CA THR A 216 2.99 19.94 11.80
C THR A 216 4.39 20.46 11.50
N GLY A 217 5.16 19.79 10.63
CA GLY A 217 6.55 20.16 10.30
C GLY A 217 7.53 19.90 11.44
N VAL A 218 7.12 19.14 12.45
CA VAL A 218 7.95 18.74 13.59
C VAL A 218 8.92 17.64 13.17
N THR A 219 10.09 17.59 13.78
CA THR A 219 11.11 16.55 13.57
C THR A 219 11.23 15.64 14.79
N ARG A 220 11.92 14.50 14.65
CA ARG A 220 12.21 13.65 15.82
C ARG A 220 13.04 14.38 16.87
N LYS A 221 13.99 15.20 16.43
CA LYS A 221 14.82 16.04 17.30
C LYS A 221 13.98 17.03 18.11
N ASP A 222 13.02 17.71 17.47
CA ASP A 222 12.11 18.63 18.16
C ASP A 222 11.31 17.94 19.28
N VAL A 223 10.87 16.70 19.02
CA VAL A 223 10.13 15.88 20.00
C VAL A 223 11.02 15.47 21.17
N LEU A 224 12.27 15.07 20.91
CA LEU A 224 13.25 14.72 21.94
C LEU A 224 13.63 15.94 22.81
N GLU A 225 13.77 17.11 22.20
CA GLU A 225 14.07 18.37 22.89
C GLU A 225 12.83 18.99 23.56
N ASN A 226 11.63 18.45 23.30
CA ASN A 226 10.34 18.93 23.80
C ASN A 226 10.12 20.45 23.59
N ASN A 227 10.49 20.94 22.42
CA ASN A 227 10.39 22.36 22.10
C ASN A 227 8.94 22.82 21.80
N GLN A 228 8.76 24.12 21.55
CA GLN A 228 7.42 24.68 21.27
C GLN A 228 6.77 24.10 20.01
N VAL A 229 7.57 23.67 19.02
CA VAL A 229 7.07 23.04 17.80
C VAL A 229 6.50 21.66 18.12
N ALA A 230 7.19 20.88 18.94
CA ALA A 230 6.72 19.58 19.40
C ALA A 230 5.42 19.67 20.22
N GLN A 231 5.31 20.65 21.12
CA GLN A 231 4.09 20.86 21.91
C GLN A 231 2.89 21.20 21.01
N ARG A 232 3.06 22.12 20.06
CA ARG A 232 2.02 22.46 19.09
C ARG A 232 1.65 21.26 18.21
N ALA A 233 2.63 20.46 17.79
CA ALA A 233 2.38 19.27 16.99
C ALA A 233 1.53 18.24 17.74
N ALA A 234 1.82 18.03 19.03
CA ALA A 234 1.04 17.14 19.89
C ALA A 234 -0.42 17.61 20.04
N GLU A 235 -0.64 18.91 20.22
CA GLU A 235 -1.99 19.51 20.30
C GLU A 235 -2.80 19.34 19.00
N LEU A 236 -2.13 19.44 17.84
CA LEU A 236 -2.76 19.26 16.53
C LEU A 236 -3.08 17.80 16.20
N GLN A 237 -2.44 16.85 16.89
CA GLN A 237 -2.50 15.41 16.59
C GLN A 237 -2.99 14.57 17.77
N PRO A 238 -4.13 14.91 18.42
CA PRO A 238 -4.57 14.23 19.65
C PRO A 238 -4.96 12.75 19.44
N HIS A 239 -5.13 12.33 18.20
CA HIS A 239 -5.51 10.96 17.82
C HIS A 239 -4.30 10.08 17.49
N LEU A 240 -3.09 10.63 17.48
CA LEU A 240 -1.85 9.90 17.22
C LEU A 240 -0.99 9.87 18.47
N VAL A 241 -0.81 8.68 19.01
CA VAL A 241 0.15 8.43 20.08
C VAL A 241 1.46 7.99 19.45
N LEU A 242 2.52 8.76 19.67
CA LEU A 242 3.86 8.42 19.18
C LEU A 242 4.40 7.21 19.93
N ASN A 243 4.79 6.18 19.19
CA ASN A 243 5.55 5.06 19.70
C ASN A 243 7.02 5.48 19.86
N GLN A 244 7.61 5.17 21.01
CA GLN A 244 9.01 5.47 21.27
C GLN A 244 9.94 4.88 20.20
N GLY A 245 9.65 3.68 19.70
CA GLY A 245 10.45 3.08 18.62
C GLY A 245 10.41 3.87 17.31
N ILE A 246 9.35 4.66 17.05
CA ILE A 246 9.32 5.56 15.88
C ILE A 246 10.18 6.79 16.12
N ILE A 247 10.18 7.34 17.34
CA ILE A 247 11.03 8.47 17.73
C ILE A 247 12.51 8.05 17.65
N ASP A 248 12.84 6.87 18.17
CA ASP A 248 14.20 6.33 18.18
C ASP A 248 14.66 5.78 16.82
N GLY A 249 13.75 5.67 15.85
CA GLY A 249 14.03 5.12 14.51
C GLY A 249 14.18 3.59 14.46
N THR A 250 13.89 2.87 15.55
CA THR A 250 13.97 1.41 15.62
C THR A 250 12.75 0.70 15.00
N LEU A 251 11.60 1.39 14.96
CA LEU A 251 10.37 0.87 14.37
C LEU A 251 10.16 1.43 12.96
N THR A 252 10.05 0.53 11.99
CA THR A 252 9.89 0.87 10.57
C THR A 252 8.64 0.24 9.96
N THR A 253 8.25 0.73 8.78
CA THR A 253 7.16 0.18 7.97
C THR A 253 7.59 0.15 6.51
N MET A 254 7.10 -0.84 5.75
CA MET A 254 7.42 -1.00 4.33
C MET A 254 6.95 0.17 3.45
N PHE A 255 6.04 1.01 3.95
CA PHE A 255 5.50 2.17 3.25
C PHE A 255 6.16 3.48 3.66
N ALA A 256 7.13 3.44 4.57
CA ALA A 256 7.85 4.62 4.98
C ALA A 256 8.87 5.02 3.89
N PRO A 257 8.93 6.31 3.55
CA PRO A 257 9.98 6.80 2.67
C PRO A 257 11.34 6.80 3.38
N ARG A 258 12.42 6.76 2.61
CA ARG A 258 13.76 7.09 3.13
C ARG A 258 13.75 8.55 3.59
N ILE A 259 14.18 8.78 4.83
CA ILE A 259 14.32 10.13 5.39
C ILE A 259 15.44 10.86 4.63
N VAL A 260 15.24 12.14 4.36
CA VAL A 260 16.24 12.99 3.71
C VAL A 260 17.24 13.45 4.76
N ASP A 261 18.51 13.18 4.51
CA ASP A 261 19.62 13.66 5.33
C ASP A 261 19.71 15.19 5.15
N ARG A 262 19.64 15.95 6.25
CA ARG A 262 19.78 17.41 6.18
C ARG A 262 21.26 17.80 6.30
N PRO A 263 21.66 18.97 5.76
CA PRO A 263 23.04 19.45 5.90
C PRO A 263 23.50 19.53 7.36
N GLU A 264 22.61 19.89 8.28
CA GLU A 264 22.86 19.94 9.72
C GLU A 264 23.07 18.57 10.39
N ASP A 265 22.65 17.48 9.75
CA ASP A 265 22.76 16.11 10.25
C ASP A 265 24.03 15.40 9.72
N ILE A 266 24.74 16.01 8.77
CA ILE A 266 25.99 15.47 8.23
C ILE A 266 27.13 15.89 9.15
N GLU A 267 27.71 14.93 9.89
CA GLU A 267 28.92 15.19 10.66
C GLU A 267 30.02 15.72 9.72
N PRO A 268 30.72 16.81 10.07
CA PRO A 268 31.77 17.35 9.23
C PRO A 268 32.85 16.28 9.03
N VAL A 269 33.11 15.92 7.77
CA VAL A 269 34.22 15.04 7.40
C VAL A 269 35.48 15.67 7.97
N GLN A 270 36.06 15.06 9.01
CA GLN A 270 37.35 15.46 9.53
C GLN A 270 38.37 15.25 8.42
N SER A 271 38.76 16.33 7.74
CA SER A 271 39.89 16.31 6.82
C SER A 271 41.14 16.04 7.66
N ASN A 272 41.56 14.79 7.72
CA ASN A 272 42.87 14.42 8.23
C ASN A 272 43.91 15.08 7.31
N ASN A 273 44.32 16.31 7.63
CA ASN A 273 45.55 16.87 7.12
C ASN A 273 46.69 16.11 7.78
N GLU A 274 47.06 14.97 7.19
CA GLU A 274 48.39 14.42 7.38
C GLU A 274 49.38 15.35 6.65
N ASP A 275 49.72 16.45 7.32
CA ASP A 275 50.89 17.25 6.98
C ASP A 275 52.11 16.36 7.19
N THR A 276 52.57 15.78 6.09
CA THR A 276 53.80 15.00 5.99
C THR A 276 54.96 15.94 6.26
N LYS A 277 55.71 15.66 7.34
CA LYS A 277 56.98 16.32 7.67
C LYS A 277 58.06 16.06 6.63
#